data_AF-A0A3D5P1A3-F1
#
_entry.id   AF-A0A3D5P1A3-F1
#
_cell.length_a   1.000
_cell.length_b   1.000
_cell.length_c   1.000
_cell.angle_alpha   90.00
_cell.angle_beta   90.00
_cell.angle_gamma   90.00
#
_symmetry.space_group_name_H-M   'P 1'
#
loop_
_entity.id
_entity.type
_entity.pdbx_description
1 polymer ?
#
loop_
_entity_poly.entity_id
_entity_poly.type
_entity_poly.pdbx_seq_one_letter_code
_entity_poly.pdbx_strand_id
1 'polypeptide(L)' 'GNGLVAHVGFAYPTEPSLSKILAQCAIELGLKHQLGGTYVNMAGPAFSTLAESRLYKSWDA' A
#
# COMPACT_ATOMS: atom_id res chain seq x y z
N GLY A 1 -5.61 4.35 28.06
CA GLY A 1 -6.78 5.21 27.81
C GLY A 1 -7.94 4.64 28.58
N ASN A 2 -8.57 5.44 29.45
CA ASN A 2 -9.64 5.04 30.39
C ASN A 2 -10.95 4.64 29.67
N GLY A 3 -10.90 3.69 28.74
CA GLY A 3 -12.05 3.29 27.92
C GLY A 3 -12.38 4.24 26.76
N LEU A 4 -11.49 5.18 26.43
CA LEU A 4 -11.66 6.09 25.29
C LEU A 4 -11.31 5.37 23.97
N VAL A 5 -12.27 5.35 23.04
CA VAL A 5 -12.08 4.89 21.66
C VAL A 5 -11.87 6.09 20.75
N ALA A 6 -10.83 6.05 19.92
CA ALA A 6 -10.59 7.05 18.89
C ALA A 6 -10.69 6.40 17.50
N HIS A 7 -11.43 7.04 16.60
CA HIS A 7 -11.44 6.69 15.18
C HIS A 7 -10.30 7.41 14.49
N VAL A 8 -9.42 6.65 13.84
CA VAL A 8 -8.33 7.20 13.03
C VAL A 8 -8.67 6.98 11.57
N GLY A 9 -8.56 8.03 10.76
CA GLY A 9 -8.75 7.93 9.32
C GLY A 9 -7.70 7.02 8.70
N PHE A 10 -8.12 6.12 7.81
CA PHE A 10 -7.24 5.16 7.14
C PHE A 10 -7.29 5.28 5.61
N ALA A 11 -7.81 6.40 5.10
CA ALA A 11 -7.91 6.65 3.65
C ALA A 11 -6.54 6.77 2.97
N TYR A 12 -5.56 7.35 3.67
CA TYR A 12 -4.18 7.50 3.21
C TYR A 12 -3.23 6.96 4.28
N PRO A 13 -3.04 5.64 4.37
CA PRO A 13 -2.29 5.02 5.46
C PRO A 13 -0.77 5.18 5.29
N THR A 14 -0.31 5.81 4.22
CA THR A 14 1.10 6.07 3.90
C THR A 14 1.37 7.57 3.77
N GLU A 15 2.62 7.97 4.03
CA GLU A 15 3.02 9.38 3.96
C GLU A 15 3.48 9.72 2.52
N PRO A 16 2.80 10.66 1.82
CA PRO A 16 3.09 10.92 0.41
C PRO A 16 4.46 11.55 0.12
N SER A 17 5.01 12.34 1.04
CA SER A 17 6.30 13.03 0.84
C SER A 17 7.46 12.04 0.82
N LEU A 18 7.42 11.04 1.68
CA LEU A 18 8.39 9.95 1.80
C LEU A 18 8.35 9.09 0.55
N SER A 19 7.16 8.74 0.05
CA SER A 19 7.04 8.04 -1.23
C SER A 19 7.68 8.83 -2.38
N LYS A 20 7.54 10.16 -2.40
CA LYS A 20 8.18 11.03 -3.41
C LYS A 20 9.71 11.04 -3.27
N ILE A 21 10.23 11.16 -2.05
CA ILE A 21 11.68 11.13 -1.80
C ILE A 21 12.27 9.80 -2.27
N LEU A 22 11.64 8.68 -1.93
CA LEU A 22 12.09 7.35 -2.34
C LEU A 22 12.06 7.18 -3.87
N ALA A 23 11.01 7.67 -4.54
CA ALA A 23 10.94 7.66 -5.99
C ALA A 23 12.06 8.50 -6.64
N GLN A 24 12.36 9.67 -6.08
CA GLN A 24 13.45 10.53 -6.56
C GLN A 24 14.81 9.83 -6.45
N CYS A 25 15.10 9.19 -5.32
CA CYS A 25 16.33 8.39 -5.18
C CYS A 25 16.38 7.22 -6.18
N ALA A 26 15.24 6.54 -6.43
CA ALA A 26 15.18 5.46 -7.41
C ALA A 26 15.46 5.95 -8.84
N ILE A 27 14.99 7.14 -9.20
CA ILE A 27 15.30 7.80 -10.47
C ILE A 27 16.79 8.07 -10.59
N GLU A 28 17.40 8.68 -9.57
CA GLU A 28 18.84 9.03 -9.55
C GLU A 28 19.74 7.80 -9.67
N LEU A 29 19.31 6.67 -9.12
CA LEU A 29 20.01 5.39 -9.20
C LEU A 29 19.71 4.59 -10.49
N GLY A 30 18.81 5.07 -11.35
CA GLY A 30 18.40 4.37 -12.56
C GLY A 30 17.64 3.06 -12.30
N LEU A 31 16.96 2.95 -11.16
CA LEU A 31 16.23 1.75 -10.76
C LEU A 31 14.82 1.75 -11.37
N LYS A 32 14.38 0.58 -11.86
CA LYS A 32 12.98 0.37 -12.24
C LYS A 32 12.10 0.44 -11.00
N HIS A 33 11.12 1.33 -11.01
CA HIS A 33 10.22 1.55 -9.88
C HIS A 33 8.80 1.90 -10.35
N GLN A 34 7.87 1.98 -9.40
CA GLN A 34 6.50 2.49 -9.57
C GLN A 34 6.22 3.44 -8.41
N LEU A 35 5.49 4.52 -8.66
CA LEU A 35 5.04 5.46 -7.64
C LEU A 35 3.51 5.45 -7.61
N GLY A 36 2.94 5.20 -6.43
CA GLY A 36 1.50 5.03 -6.24
C GLY A 36 1.07 3.56 -6.19
N GLY A 37 -0.22 3.32 -6.36
CA GLY A 37 -0.86 2.00 -6.26
C GLY A 37 -1.76 1.88 -5.03
N THR A 38 -2.53 0.79 -5.00
CA THR A 38 -3.48 0.48 -3.94
C THR A 38 -2.90 -0.57 -3.01
N TYR A 39 -2.89 -0.28 -1.71
CA TYR A 39 -2.49 -1.27 -0.71
C TYR A 39 -3.68 -2.19 -0.40
N VAL A 40 -3.50 -3.48 -0.64
CA VAL A 40 -4.46 -4.52 -0.24
C VAL A 40 -3.86 -5.31 0.93
N ASN A 41 -4.53 -5.26 2.08
CA ASN A 41 -4.20 -6.14 3.20
C ASN A 41 -4.84 -7.52 2.97
N MET A 42 -4.03 -8.58 3.01
CA MET A 42 -4.49 -9.96 2.90
C MET A 42 -4.23 -10.68 4.23
N ALA A 43 -5.27 -11.29 4.80
CA ALA A 43 -5.14 -12.06 6.03
C ALA A 43 -4.30 -13.33 5.75
N GLY A 44 -3.14 -13.43 6.40
CA GLY A 44 -2.20 -14.55 6.27
C GLY A 44 -2.58 -15.78 7.09
N PRO A 45 -1.71 -16.82 7.15
CA PRO A 45 -0.28 -16.82 6.81
C PRO A 45 0.06 -17.16 5.36
N ALA A 46 -0.90 -17.63 4.57
CA ALA A 46 -0.67 -18.01 3.18
C ALA A 46 -0.60 -16.77 2.26
N PHE A 47 0.17 -16.87 1.17
CA PHE A 47 0.10 -15.90 0.07
C PHE A 47 -1.21 -16.04 -0.69
N SER A 48 -1.60 -15.00 -1.43
CA SER A 48 -2.80 -15.05 -2.25
C SER A 48 -2.72 -16.12 -3.31
N THR A 49 -3.83 -16.81 -3.48
CA THR A 49 -4.12 -17.67 -4.63
C THR A 49 -4.21 -16.84 -5.91
N LEU A 50 -4.14 -17.52 -7.06
CA LEU A 50 -4.37 -16.90 -8.36
C LEU A 50 -5.77 -16.27 -8.46
N ALA A 51 -6.78 -16.90 -7.85
CA ALA A 51 -8.15 -16.40 -7.85
C ALA A 51 -8.26 -15.07 -7.09
N GLU A 52 -7.67 -14.98 -5.89
CA GLU A 52 -7.65 -13.76 -5.09
C GLU A 52 -6.88 -12.64 -5.79
N SER A 53 -5.71 -12.94 -6.36
CA SER A 53 -4.95 -11.97 -7.16
C SER A 53 -5.74 -11.42 -8.36
N ARG A 54 -6.55 -12.25 -9.02
CA ARG A 54 -7.43 -11.79 -10.12
C ARG A 54 -8.57 -10.94 -9.61
N LEU A 55 -9.14 -11.28 -8.45
CA LEU A 55 -10.21 -10.50 -7.82
C LEU A 55 -9.70 -9.10 -7.43
N TYR A 56 -8.56 -8.98 -6.76
CA TYR A 56 -8.02 -7.68 -6.35
C TYR A 56 -7.72 -6.77 -7.56
N LYS A 57 -7.13 -7.33 -8.63
CA LYS A 57 -6.94 -6.58 -9.88
C LYS A 57 -8.25 -6.14 -10.52
N SER A 58 -9.32 -6.92 -10.39
CA SER A 58 -10.64 -6.53 -10.90
C SER A 58 -11.26 -5.34 -10.15
N TRP A 59 -10.75 -5.03 -8.96
CA TRP A 59 -11.11 -3.84 -8.19
C TRP A 59 -10.19 -2.63 -8.49
N ASP A 60 -9.31 -2.74 -9.48
CA ASP A 60 -8.26 -1.76 -9.76
C ASP A 60 -7.30 -1.55 -8.58
N ALA A 61 -7.01 -2.66 -7.88
CA ALA A 61 -6.08 -2.71 -6.75
C ALA A 61 -4.76 -3.42 -7.10
#